data_AF-A0A0M2K5G4-F1
#
_entry.id   AF-A0A0M2K5G4-F1
#
_cell.length_a   1.000
_cell.length_b   1.000
_cell.length_c   1.000
_cell.angle_alpha   90.00
_cell.angle_beta   90.00
_cell.angle_gamma   90.00
#
_symmetry.space_group_name_H-M   'P 1'
#
loop_
_entity.id
_entity.type
_entity.pdbx_description
1 polymer ?
#
loop_
_entity_poly.entity_id
_entity_poly.type
_entity_poly.pdbx_seq_one_letter_code
_entity_poly.pdbx_strand_id
1 'polypeptide(L)'
;MKKKLAVFGLAGLALLPSLVMAATAPVVDKADNAFMMICTALVLFMTLPGIALFYGGLIRTKNVLSMMTQVSVTFAMVCVLWMLYGYSLAFSEGNAFFGGFSMAMLKNIQLTALVGTFYQYIHVSFQASFACITVGLIVGSIAERVRFSAVLIFVAIWLTFSYLPIAHMVWSGGLLAQDGALDFAGGTVVHINAAVAGLVGAYLVGKRAGFGKEAFKPHNLPMVFTGTAILYVGWFGFNAGSASAANEIAGLAFLNTVMATAGAMLSWTFGEWALRGKPSLLGVCSGAIAGLVAVTPACGYVGVGGALIIGLVGGLAGLWGVTTLKKWLRVDDPCDVFGVHGVCGIVGCILTGVFASSSLGGVGYASGVTMGHQVWIQLLSVGVTIAWTGVVAFIAFKVADMIVGLRVPEDQEREGLDVNSHGENAYNH
;
A
#
# COMPACT_ATOMS: atom_id res chain seq x y z
N MET A 1 -54.12 15.87 -56.85
CA MET A 1 -54.41 15.21 -55.55
C MET A 1 -53.67 13.86 -55.35
N LYS A 2 -52.37 13.72 -55.67
CA LYS A 2 -51.63 12.44 -55.42
C LYS A 2 -50.13 12.59 -55.10
N LYS A 3 -49.69 13.68 -54.45
CA LYS A 3 -48.25 13.85 -54.06
C LYS A 3 -48.01 14.54 -52.70
N LYS A 4 -48.95 14.43 -51.74
CA LYS A 4 -48.78 14.93 -50.37
C LYS A 4 -49.22 13.92 -49.29
N LEU A 5 -48.97 12.64 -49.50
CA LEU A 5 -49.35 11.58 -48.53
C LEU A 5 -48.23 10.59 -48.20
N ALA A 6 -46.97 10.90 -48.54
CA ALA A 6 -45.83 10.00 -48.31
C ALA A 6 -44.82 10.50 -47.25
N VAL A 7 -45.10 11.59 -46.54
CA VAL A 7 -44.17 12.18 -45.53
C VAL A 7 -44.65 11.96 -44.09
N PHE A 8 -45.84 11.41 -43.86
CA PHE A 8 -46.35 11.15 -42.50
C PHE A 8 -46.13 9.71 -41.99
N GLY A 9 -45.44 8.85 -42.73
CA GLY A 9 -45.23 7.44 -42.36
C GLY A 9 -43.92 7.11 -41.64
N LEU A 10 -42.97 8.06 -41.52
CA LEU A 10 -41.64 7.80 -40.95
C LEU A 10 -41.36 8.55 -39.64
N ALA A 11 -42.29 9.38 -39.17
CA ALA A 11 -42.17 10.08 -37.88
C ALA A 11 -42.78 9.30 -36.69
N GLY A 12 -43.45 8.17 -36.94
CA GLY A 12 -44.13 7.36 -35.92
C GLY A 12 -43.27 6.27 -35.25
N LEU A 13 -42.03 6.05 -35.70
CA LEU A 13 -41.12 5.03 -35.15
C LEU A 13 -40.11 5.58 -34.13
N ALA A 14 -40.14 6.88 -33.85
CA ALA A 14 -39.26 7.55 -32.88
C ALA A 14 -39.87 7.68 -31.46
N LEU A 15 -41.02 7.04 -31.21
CA LEU A 15 -41.73 7.06 -29.92
C LEU A 15 -41.83 5.69 -29.24
N LEU A 16 -41.05 4.70 -29.69
CA LEU A 16 -40.84 3.51 -28.88
C LEU A 16 -39.90 3.89 -27.74
N PRO A 17 -40.29 3.75 -26.45
CA PRO A 17 -39.34 3.85 -25.36
C PRO A 17 -38.23 2.84 -25.67
N SER A 18 -37.02 3.33 -25.90
CA SER A 18 -35.84 2.48 -25.89
C SER A 18 -35.88 1.75 -24.55
N LEU A 19 -36.03 0.43 -24.60
CA LEU A 19 -35.78 -0.43 -23.47
C LEU A 19 -34.33 -0.18 -23.07
N VAL A 20 -34.12 0.78 -22.17
CA VAL A 20 -32.93 0.85 -21.34
C VAL A 20 -32.97 -0.49 -20.63
N MET A 21 -32.12 -1.43 -21.06
CA MET A 21 -31.82 -2.60 -20.26
C MET A 21 -31.27 -2.04 -18.96
N ALA A 22 -32.14 -1.94 -17.95
CA ALA A 22 -31.70 -1.73 -16.59
C ALA A 22 -30.65 -2.81 -16.35
N ALA A 23 -29.41 -2.41 -16.10
CA ALA A 23 -28.41 -3.32 -15.59
C ALA A 23 -29.08 -4.05 -14.41
N THR A 24 -29.15 -5.37 -14.47
CA THR A 24 -29.71 -6.19 -13.40
C THR A 24 -29.08 -5.71 -12.10
N ALA A 25 -29.92 -5.35 -11.12
CA ALA A 25 -29.44 -4.90 -9.82
C ALA A 25 -28.40 -5.90 -9.31
N PRO A 26 -27.25 -5.43 -8.76
CA PRO A 26 -26.20 -6.34 -8.31
C PRO A 26 -26.80 -7.37 -7.37
N VAL A 27 -26.63 -8.65 -7.71
CA VAL A 27 -27.07 -9.77 -6.88
C VAL A 27 -25.90 -10.20 -6.03
N VAL A 28 -26.15 -10.41 -4.74
CA VAL A 28 -25.12 -10.90 -3.83
C VAL A 28 -24.62 -12.27 -4.26
N ASP A 29 -23.30 -12.41 -4.39
CA ASP A 29 -22.61 -13.69 -4.58
C ASP A 29 -22.00 -14.14 -3.25
N LYS A 30 -22.34 -15.36 -2.83
CA LYS A 30 -21.81 -15.93 -1.59
C LYS A 30 -20.34 -16.31 -1.71
N ALA A 31 -19.87 -16.68 -2.91
CA ALA A 31 -18.47 -16.94 -3.19
C ALA A 31 -17.64 -15.68 -3.05
N ASP A 32 -18.11 -14.55 -3.58
CA ASP A 32 -17.41 -13.26 -3.44
C ASP A 32 -17.37 -12.78 -1.99
N ASN A 33 -18.45 -12.95 -1.23
CA ASN A 33 -18.40 -12.67 0.21
C ASN A 33 -17.33 -13.51 0.93
N ALA A 34 -17.29 -14.83 0.68
CA ALA A 34 -16.31 -15.72 1.30
C ALA A 34 -14.87 -15.36 0.89
N PHE A 35 -14.65 -15.14 -0.41
CA PHE A 35 -13.37 -14.72 -0.97
C PHE A 35 -12.88 -13.43 -0.33
N MET A 36 -13.72 -12.40 -0.27
CA MET A 36 -13.35 -11.10 0.29
C MET A 36 -13.13 -11.13 1.80
N MET A 37 -13.88 -11.93 2.56
CA MET A 37 -13.61 -12.13 4.00
C MET A 37 -12.27 -12.83 4.24
N ILE A 38 -11.93 -13.86 3.45
CA ILE A 38 -10.63 -14.54 3.53
C ILE A 38 -9.50 -13.58 3.15
N CYS A 39 -9.67 -12.82 2.05
CA CYS A 39 -8.69 -11.82 1.63
C CYS A 39 -8.47 -10.76 2.71
N THR A 40 -9.54 -10.28 3.34
CA THR A 40 -9.45 -9.35 4.48
C THR A 40 -8.65 -9.94 5.63
N ALA A 41 -8.94 -11.18 6.04
CA ALA A 41 -8.20 -11.85 7.11
C ALA A 41 -6.70 -12.00 6.80
N LEU A 42 -6.37 -12.33 5.53
CA LEU A 42 -4.99 -12.44 5.06
C LEU A 42 -4.24 -11.09 5.12
N VAL A 43 -4.87 -9.97 4.76
CA VAL A 43 -4.22 -8.65 4.86
C VAL A 43 -4.05 -8.20 6.32
N LEU A 44 -5.01 -8.49 7.19
CA LEU A 44 -4.86 -8.24 8.62
C LEU A 44 -3.70 -9.08 9.22
N PHE A 45 -3.54 -10.33 8.75
CA PHE A 45 -2.43 -11.19 9.11
C PHE A 45 -1.07 -10.64 8.66
N MET A 46 -1.01 -9.89 7.55
CA MET A 46 0.21 -9.16 7.17
C MET A 46 0.58 -8.07 8.18
N THR A 47 -0.41 -7.36 8.71
CA THR A 47 -0.14 -6.17 9.53
C THR A 47 0.33 -6.55 10.93
N LEU A 48 -0.47 -7.31 11.68
CA LEU A 48 -0.18 -7.56 13.09
C LEU A 48 1.03 -8.48 13.26
N PRO A 49 0.99 -9.77 12.87
CA PRO A 49 2.19 -10.59 13.01
C PRO A 49 3.21 -10.35 11.90
N GLY A 50 2.81 -10.10 10.65
CA GLY A 50 3.75 -9.97 9.53
C GLY A 50 4.74 -8.82 9.68
N ILE A 51 4.25 -7.57 9.72
CA ILE A 51 5.10 -6.37 9.88
C ILE A 51 5.82 -6.40 11.22
N ALA A 52 5.14 -6.74 12.32
CA ALA A 52 5.76 -6.71 13.64
C ALA A 52 6.94 -7.68 13.74
N LEU A 53 6.83 -8.89 13.17
CA LEU A 53 7.94 -9.85 13.13
C LEU A 53 9.02 -9.43 12.14
N PHE A 54 8.64 -8.96 10.95
CA PHE A 54 9.59 -8.54 9.93
C PHE A 54 10.46 -7.38 10.42
N TYR A 55 9.85 -6.27 10.87
CA TYR A 55 10.57 -5.12 11.39
C TYR A 55 11.20 -5.39 12.74
N GLY A 56 10.54 -6.12 13.63
CA GLY A 56 11.10 -6.54 14.91
C GLY A 56 12.44 -7.23 14.69
N GLY A 57 12.50 -8.22 13.79
CA GLY A 57 13.72 -8.95 13.43
C GLY A 57 14.86 -8.08 12.89
N LEU A 58 14.54 -6.98 12.19
CA LEU A 58 15.50 -6.08 11.53
C LEU A 58 16.16 -5.09 12.49
N ILE A 59 15.51 -4.74 13.59
CA ILE A 59 16.02 -3.78 14.57
C ILE A 59 16.80 -4.47 15.70
N ARG A 60 17.45 -3.66 16.54
CA ARG A 60 18.21 -4.14 17.70
C ARG A 60 17.29 -4.71 18.79
N THR A 61 17.78 -5.73 19.50
CA THR A 61 17.09 -6.51 20.53
C THR A 61 16.32 -5.68 21.57
N LYS A 62 16.89 -4.53 21.96
CA LYS A 62 16.35 -3.62 22.99
C LYS A 62 15.13 -2.78 22.57
N ASN A 63 14.65 -2.97 21.34
CA ASN A 63 13.58 -2.18 20.73
C ASN A 63 12.47 -3.05 20.10
N VAL A 64 12.52 -4.36 20.27
CA VAL A 64 11.63 -5.31 19.58
C VAL A 64 10.21 -5.20 20.11
N LEU A 65 10.03 -5.10 21.43
CA LEU A 65 8.69 -4.91 22.02
C LEU A 65 8.11 -3.56 21.64
N SER A 66 8.92 -2.50 21.62
CA SER A 66 8.50 -1.17 21.20
C SER A 66 7.99 -1.17 19.76
N MET A 67 8.64 -1.92 18.86
CA MET A 67 8.16 -2.11 17.49
C MET A 67 6.82 -2.84 17.45
N MET A 68 6.67 -3.96 18.17
CA MET A 68 5.41 -4.71 18.25
C MET A 68 4.26 -3.88 18.83
N THR A 69 4.53 -3.10 19.88
CA THR A 69 3.56 -2.21 20.50
C THR A 69 3.16 -1.09 19.55
N GLN A 70 4.12 -0.46 18.86
CA GLN A 70 3.81 0.56 17.87
C GLN A 70 2.94 0.01 16.73
N VAL A 71 3.27 -1.13 16.16
CA VAL A 71 2.44 -1.76 15.11
C VAL A 71 1.04 -2.10 15.63
N SER A 72 0.92 -2.66 16.84
CA SER A 72 -0.36 -3.08 17.41
C SER A 72 -1.27 -1.91 17.79
N VAL A 73 -0.72 -0.87 18.41
CA VAL A 73 -1.51 0.29 18.86
C VAL A 73 -1.86 1.19 17.68
N THR A 74 -0.96 1.36 16.71
CA THR A 74 -1.29 2.11 15.49
C THR A 74 -2.35 1.38 14.66
N PHE A 75 -2.31 0.05 14.58
CA PHE A 75 -3.39 -0.76 14.01
C PHE A 75 -4.73 -0.46 14.70
N ALA A 76 -4.80 -0.56 16.03
CA ALA A 76 -6.03 -0.31 16.78
C ALA A 76 -6.56 1.12 16.57
N MET A 77 -5.65 2.11 16.58
CA MET A 77 -5.98 3.51 16.34
C MET A 77 -6.55 3.72 14.93
N VAL A 78 -5.92 3.15 13.90
CA VAL A 78 -6.43 3.25 12.53
C VAL A 78 -7.80 2.60 12.39
N CYS A 79 -8.04 1.42 12.98
CA CYS A 79 -9.37 0.80 13.01
C CYS A 79 -10.44 1.73 13.60
N VAL A 80 -10.14 2.40 14.72
CA VAL A 80 -11.06 3.35 15.34
C VAL A 80 -11.31 4.56 14.44
N LEU A 81 -10.25 5.20 13.92
CA LEU A 81 -10.40 6.36 13.03
C LEU A 81 -11.12 6.00 11.72
N TRP A 82 -10.86 4.80 11.19
CA TRP A 82 -11.50 4.26 10.00
C TRP A 82 -13.01 4.13 10.18
N MET A 83 -13.44 3.54 11.30
CA MET A 83 -14.85 3.42 11.67
C MET A 83 -15.47 4.80 11.90
N LEU A 84 -14.81 5.70 12.65
CA LEU A 84 -15.35 7.01 13.01
C LEU A 84 -15.64 7.88 11.79
N TYR A 85 -14.70 7.97 10.85
CA TYR A 85 -14.87 8.79 9.64
C TYR A 85 -14.05 8.33 8.44
N GLY A 86 -13.00 7.53 8.63
CA GLY A 86 -12.05 7.21 7.57
C GLY A 86 -12.70 6.55 6.35
N TYR A 87 -13.54 5.53 6.56
CA TYR A 87 -14.24 4.88 5.45
C TYR A 87 -15.10 5.87 4.66
N SER A 88 -15.81 6.76 5.35
CA SER A 88 -16.66 7.77 4.71
C SER A 88 -15.84 8.74 3.87
N LEU A 89 -14.76 9.29 4.42
CA LEU A 89 -13.90 10.24 3.70
C LEU A 89 -13.12 9.60 2.55
N ALA A 90 -12.90 8.28 2.57
CA ALA A 90 -12.25 7.57 1.48
C ALA A 90 -13.25 7.13 0.38
N PHE A 91 -14.43 6.62 0.75
CA PHE A 91 -15.30 5.86 -0.16
C PHE A 91 -16.75 6.36 -0.29
N SER A 92 -17.10 7.49 0.32
CA SER A 92 -18.37 8.16 0.02
C SER A 92 -18.23 9.17 -1.12
N GLU A 93 -19.36 9.58 -1.68
CA GLU A 93 -19.41 10.70 -2.61
C GLU A 93 -18.82 11.97 -1.96
N GLY A 94 -18.03 12.72 -2.74
CA GLY A 94 -17.39 13.94 -2.28
C GLY A 94 -16.84 14.77 -3.44
N ASN A 95 -15.64 15.31 -3.27
CA ASN A 95 -14.95 16.14 -4.25
C ASN A 95 -13.72 15.41 -4.83
N ALA A 96 -12.89 16.11 -5.60
CA ALA A 96 -11.71 15.52 -6.22
C ALA A 96 -10.69 14.91 -5.22
N PHE A 97 -10.69 15.33 -3.95
CA PHE A 97 -9.70 14.97 -2.95
C PHE A 97 -10.25 14.15 -1.79
N PHE A 98 -11.50 14.37 -1.38
CA PHE A 98 -12.11 13.70 -0.23
C PHE A 98 -13.55 13.30 -0.55
N GLY A 99 -13.96 12.16 0.00
CA GLY A 99 -15.36 11.83 0.23
C GLY A 99 -16.00 12.76 1.28
N GLY A 100 -17.30 12.59 1.50
CA GLY A 100 -18.07 13.27 2.53
C GLY A 100 -18.16 12.51 3.86
N PHE A 101 -19.02 13.00 4.76
CA PHE A 101 -19.32 12.41 6.07
C PHE A 101 -20.65 11.64 6.10
N SER A 102 -21.20 11.28 4.94
CA SER A 102 -22.49 10.60 4.83
C SER A 102 -22.51 9.23 5.51
N MET A 103 -21.36 8.56 5.58
CA MET A 103 -21.14 7.26 6.23
C MET A 103 -20.27 7.37 7.49
N ALA A 104 -20.18 8.54 8.12
CA ALA A 104 -19.43 8.69 9.38
C ALA A 104 -19.98 7.75 10.47
N MET A 105 -19.10 7.12 11.25
CA MET A 105 -19.43 6.03 12.19
C MET A 105 -20.12 4.83 11.51
N LEU A 106 -19.89 4.66 10.21
CA LEU A 106 -20.53 3.66 9.35
C LEU A 106 -22.08 3.75 9.33
N LYS A 107 -22.64 4.89 9.74
CA LYS A 107 -24.08 5.14 9.66
C LYS A 107 -24.53 5.15 8.21
N ASN A 108 -25.82 4.90 7.97
CA ASN A 108 -26.41 4.84 6.63
C ASN A 108 -25.91 3.68 5.73
N ILE A 109 -25.08 2.76 6.24
CA ILE A 109 -24.77 1.49 5.57
C ILE A 109 -25.77 0.42 6.04
N GLN A 110 -26.67 0.03 5.15
CA GLN A 110 -27.61 -1.07 5.42
C GLN A 110 -26.87 -2.40 5.51
N LEU A 111 -27.36 -3.35 6.31
CA LEU A 111 -26.75 -4.69 6.41
C LEU A 111 -26.67 -5.40 5.05
N THR A 112 -27.64 -5.13 4.16
CA THR A 112 -27.73 -5.69 2.81
C THR A 112 -27.13 -4.78 1.73
N ALA A 113 -26.48 -3.67 2.10
CA ALA A 113 -25.83 -2.80 1.12
C ALA A 113 -24.69 -3.55 0.42
N LEU A 114 -24.54 -3.35 -0.89
CA LEU A 114 -23.57 -4.05 -1.73
C LEU A 114 -22.53 -3.09 -2.30
N VAL A 115 -21.32 -3.60 -2.48
CA VAL A 115 -20.29 -3.04 -3.36
C VAL A 115 -19.98 -4.14 -4.38
N GLY A 116 -20.30 -3.89 -5.65
CA GLY A 116 -20.31 -4.96 -6.65
C GLY A 116 -21.28 -6.08 -6.23
N THR A 117 -20.76 -7.29 -6.08
CA THR A 117 -21.50 -8.53 -5.78
C THR A 117 -21.38 -8.98 -4.31
N PHE A 118 -20.75 -8.20 -3.42
CA PHE A 118 -20.56 -8.59 -2.01
C PHE A 118 -20.97 -7.46 -1.04
N TYR A 119 -21.14 -7.79 0.24
CA TYR A 119 -21.65 -6.83 1.22
C TYR A 119 -20.66 -5.70 1.51
N GLN A 120 -21.16 -4.46 1.58
CA GLN A 120 -20.37 -3.25 1.80
C GLN A 120 -19.58 -3.29 3.12
N TYR A 121 -20.09 -3.94 4.17
CA TYR A 121 -19.34 -4.12 5.43
C TYR A 121 -18.05 -4.94 5.27
N ILE A 122 -18.00 -5.85 4.30
CA ILE A 122 -16.77 -6.58 3.97
C ILE A 122 -15.82 -5.62 3.26
N HIS A 123 -16.30 -4.75 2.37
CA HIS A 123 -15.46 -3.72 1.74
C HIS A 123 -14.88 -2.74 2.77
N VAL A 124 -15.69 -2.32 3.75
CA VAL A 124 -15.25 -1.51 4.90
C VAL A 124 -14.06 -2.16 5.59
N SER A 125 -14.17 -3.46 5.89
CA SER A 125 -13.14 -4.24 6.61
C SER A 125 -11.90 -4.49 5.75
N PHE A 126 -12.09 -4.82 4.47
CA PHE A 126 -11.02 -5.03 3.51
C PHE A 126 -10.18 -3.76 3.38
N GLN A 127 -10.79 -2.62 3.11
CA GLN A 127 -10.06 -1.35 2.98
C GLN A 127 -9.45 -0.86 4.29
N ALA A 128 -10.08 -1.12 5.44
CA ALA A 128 -9.48 -0.85 6.75
C ALA A 128 -8.12 -1.54 6.91
N SER A 129 -8.01 -2.78 6.41
CA SER A 129 -6.77 -3.56 6.50
C SER A 129 -5.62 -2.92 5.70
N PHE A 130 -5.92 -2.28 4.57
CA PHE A 130 -4.94 -1.52 3.77
C PHE A 130 -4.51 -0.24 4.50
N ALA A 131 -5.44 0.45 5.16
CA ALA A 131 -5.12 1.62 5.98
C ALA A 131 -4.17 1.23 7.12
N CYS A 132 -4.48 0.14 7.83
CA CYS A 132 -3.68 -0.35 8.95
C CYS A 132 -2.27 -0.74 8.52
N ILE A 133 -2.13 -1.53 7.44
CA ILE A 133 -0.80 -1.97 6.98
C ILE A 133 0.04 -0.76 6.53
N THR A 134 -0.58 0.21 5.85
CA THR A 134 0.11 1.43 5.38
C THR A 134 0.75 2.19 6.53
N VAL A 135 0.03 2.40 7.63
CA VAL A 135 0.56 3.05 8.82
C VAL A 135 1.64 2.19 9.49
N GLY A 136 1.43 0.86 9.55
CA GLY A 136 2.42 -0.08 10.08
C GLY A 136 3.77 -0.01 9.35
N LEU A 137 3.77 0.22 8.02
CA LEU A 137 4.99 0.40 7.24
C LEU A 137 5.80 1.64 7.69
N ILE A 138 5.12 2.77 7.96
CA ILE A 138 5.78 4.03 8.32
C ILE A 138 6.59 3.90 9.61
N VAL A 139 6.09 3.12 10.58
CA VAL A 139 6.73 2.88 11.88
C VAL A 139 8.16 2.34 11.70
N GLY A 140 8.40 1.51 10.67
CA GLY A 140 9.73 0.96 10.35
C GLY A 140 10.80 2.03 10.09
N SER A 141 10.44 3.18 9.52
CA SER A 141 11.38 4.27 9.21
C SER A 141 11.77 5.13 10.42
N ILE A 142 10.95 5.13 11.46
CA ILE A 142 11.13 5.96 12.66
C ILE A 142 11.51 5.13 13.90
N ALA A 143 11.71 3.82 13.72
CA ALA A 143 12.04 2.86 14.75
C ALA A 143 13.25 3.26 15.62
N GLU A 144 13.27 2.75 16.86
CA GLU A 144 14.38 2.84 17.82
C GLU A 144 14.67 4.20 18.45
N ARG A 145 14.09 5.30 17.95
CA ARG A 145 14.33 6.63 18.55
C ARG A 145 13.11 7.55 18.64
N VAL A 146 11.99 7.20 18.01
CA VAL A 146 10.79 8.03 18.05
C VAL A 146 10.07 7.89 19.40
N ARG A 147 9.53 8.99 19.90
CA ARG A 147 8.66 8.99 21.08
C ARG A 147 7.30 8.39 20.72
N PHE A 148 6.81 7.45 21.52
CA PHE A 148 5.56 6.74 21.24
C PHE A 148 4.35 7.67 21.07
N SER A 149 4.21 8.68 21.93
CA SER A 149 3.11 9.67 21.82
C SER A 149 3.16 10.46 20.52
N ALA A 150 4.36 10.76 19.99
CA ALA A 150 4.52 11.44 18.72
C ALA A 150 4.02 10.58 17.55
N VAL A 151 4.21 9.27 17.62
CA VAL A 151 3.68 8.30 16.63
C VAL A 151 2.15 8.39 16.59
N LEU A 152 1.47 8.40 17.75
CA LEU A 152 0.00 8.45 17.78
C LEU A 152 -0.55 9.75 17.20
N ILE A 153 0.06 10.90 17.53
CA ILE A 153 -0.33 12.20 16.96
C ILE A 153 -0.11 12.20 15.44
N PHE A 154 1.05 11.72 15.00
CA PHE A 154 1.36 11.59 13.58
C PHE A 154 0.31 10.72 12.87
N VAL A 155 -0.05 9.57 13.41
CA VAL A 155 -1.02 8.65 12.80
C VAL A 155 -2.39 9.30 12.65
N ALA A 156 -2.89 10.00 13.67
CA ALA A 156 -4.18 10.71 13.57
C ALA A 156 -4.21 11.70 12.40
N ILE A 157 -3.16 12.52 12.28
CA ILE A 157 -3.09 13.58 11.27
C ILE A 157 -2.82 12.98 9.90
N TRP A 158 -1.82 12.11 9.79
CA TRP A 158 -1.38 11.57 8.51
C TRP A 158 -2.41 10.63 7.89
N LEU A 159 -3.07 9.77 8.68
CA LEU A 159 -4.18 8.97 8.16
C LEU A 159 -5.22 9.90 7.54
N THR A 160 -5.66 10.92 8.28
CA THR A 160 -6.74 11.82 7.88
C THR A 160 -6.42 12.63 6.63
N PHE A 161 -5.23 13.23 6.59
CA PHE A 161 -4.89 14.23 5.57
C PHE A 161 -4.00 13.69 4.46
N SER A 162 -3.45 12.48 4.58
CA SER A 162 -2.67 11.83 3.52
C SER A 162 -3.35 10.57 3.02
N TYR A 163 -3.52 9.56 3.89
CA TYR A 163 -4.03 8.26 3.45
C TYR A 163 -5.44 8.34 2.86
N LEU A 164 -6.39 8.96 3.58
CA LEU A 164 -7.78 9.08 3.12
C LEU A 164 -7.89 9.83 1.78
N PRO A 165 -7.28 11.01 1.58
CA PRO A 165 -7.35 11.68 0.29
C PRO A 165 -6.67 10.91 -0.84
N ILE A 166 -5.53 10.26 -0.59
CA ILE A 166 -4.86 9.47 -1.63
C ILE A 166 -5.72 8.26 -2.01
N ALA A 167 -6.31 7.55 -1.04
CA ALA A 167 -7.26 6.47 -1.31
C ALA A 167 -8.48 6.97 -2.11
N HIS A 168 -9.04 8.12 -1.75
CA HIS A 168 -10.17 8.69 -2.48
C HIS A 168 -9.81 9.08 -3.92
N MET A 169 -8.69 9.78 -4.09
CA MET A 169 -8.18 10.22 -5.38
C MET A 169 -7.95 9.05 -6.34
N VAL A 170 -7.49 7.91 -5.85
CA VAL A 170 -7.06 6.78 -6.69
C VAL A 170 -8.15 5.71 -6.83
N TRP A 171 -8.92 5.42 -5.78
CA TRP A 171 -9.83 4.26 -5.75
C TRP A 171 -11.32 4.59 -5.71
N SER A 172 -11.71 5.82 -5.40
CA SER A 172 -13.11 6.18 -5.20
C SER A 172 -13.60 7.29 -6.14
N GLY A 173 -13.02 7.38 -7.33
CA GLY A 173 -13.48 8.32 -8.37
C GLY A 173 -13.01 9.76 -8.18
N GLY A 174 -12.03 10.01 -7.31
CA GLY A 174 -11.40 11.32 -7.17
C GLY A 174 -10.43 11.66 -8.32
N LEU A 175 -9.57 12.65 -8.10
CA LEU A 175 -8.72 13.28 -9.12
C LEU A 175 -7.94 12.28 -10.00
N LEU A 176 -7.16 11.39 -9.39
CA LEU A 176 -6.26 10.50 -10.11
C LEU A 176 -6.99 9.35 -10.82
N ALA A 177 -8.12 8.90 -10.26
CA ALA A 177 -9.02 7.94 -10.90
C ALA A 177 -9.64 8.54 -12.17
N GLN A 178 -10.04 9.82 -12.13
CA GLN A 178 -10.57 10.55 -13.29
C GLN A 178 -9.51 10.77 -14.38
N ASP A 179 -8.26 10.99 -14.00
CA ASP A 179 -7.12 11.09 -14.91
C ASP A 179 -6.74 9.73 -15.55
N GLY A 180 -7.30 8.61 -15.06
CA GLY A 180 -7.06 7.27 -15.58
C GLY A 180 -5.83 6.57 -14.99
N ALA A 181 -5.42 6.94 -13.77
CA ALA A 181 -4.33 6.26 -13.08
C ALA A 181 -4.70 4.79 -12.77
N LEU A 182 -3.77 3.89 -13.06
CA LEU A 182 -3.87 2.47 -12.75
C LEU A 182 -3.12 2.18 -11.46
N ASP A 183 -3.85 1.78 -10.43
CA ASP A 183 -3.27 1.27 -9.19
C ASP A 183 -4.16 0.17 -8.60
N PHE A 184 -3.87 -1.07 -8.99
CA PHE A 184 -4.76 -2.20 -8.72
C PHE A 184 -4.93 -2.47 -7.22
N ALA A 185 -3.83 -2.47 -6.45
CA ALA A 185 -3.84 -2.84 -5.04
C ALA A 185 -3.06 -1.87 -4.13
N GLY A 186 -2.56 -0.72 -4.62
CA GLY A 186 -2.01 0.33 -3.76
C GLY A 186 -0.51 0.55 -3.86
N GLY A 187 0.05 0.52 -5.07
CA GLY A 187 1.40 1.01 -5.33
C GLY A 187 1.57 2.47 -4.88
N THR A 188 0.64 3.36 -5.26
CA THR A 188 0.63 4.73 -4.76
C THR A 188 0.00 4.80 -3.38
N VAL A 189 -1.20 4.24 -3.20
CA VAL A 189 -2.01 4.44 -1.98
C VAL A 189 -1.36 3.89 -0.71
N VAL A 190 -0.68 2.74 -0.81
CA VAL A 190 -0.04 2.07 0.32
C VAL A 190 1.47 2.31 0.28
N HIS A 191 2.16 1.83 -0.75
CA HIS A 191 3.62 1.71 -0.70
C HIS A 191 4.36 3.04 -0.82
N ILE A 192 4.13 3.79 -1.90
CA ILE A 192 4.79 5.08 -2.11
C ILE A 192 4.35 6.07 -1.02
N ASN A 193 3.05 6.08 -0.69
CA ASN A 193 2.49 6.93 0.35
C ASN A 193 3.20 6.72 1.71
N ALA A 194 3.24 5.48 2.22
CA ALA A 194 3.92 5.17 3.46
C ALA A 194 5.44 5.42 3.38
N ALA A 195 6.09 5.03 2.29
CA ALA A 195 7.52 5.13 2.14
C ALA A 195 8.02 6.58 2.17
N VAL A 196 7.33 7.49 1.49
CA VAL A 196 7.68 8.91 1.49
C VAL A 196 7.39 9.54 2.86
N ALA A 197 6.27 9.19 3.49
CA ALA A 197 5.99 9.63 4.86
C ALA A 197 7.06 9.16 5.85
N GLY A 198 7.47 7.89 5.76
CA GLY A 198 8.56 7.31 6.53
C GLY A 198 9.90 8.00 6.26
N LEU A 199 10.20 8.33 5.01
CA LEU A 199 11.42 9.07 4.64
C LEU A 199 11.44 10.47 5.27
N VAL A 200 10.34 11.22 5.20
CA VAL A 200 10.20 12.53 5.85
C VAL A 200 10.38 12.39 7.37
N GLY A 201 9.72 11.41 7.98
CA GLY A 201 9.88 11.12 9.40
C GLY A 201 11.33 10.79 9.78
N ALA A 202 12.02 9.98 8.97
CA ALA A 202 13.40 9.60 9.21
C ALA A 202 14.36 10.81 9.19
N TYR A 203 14.11 11.81 8.33
CA TYR A 203 14.85 13.07 8.34
C TYR A 203 14.53 13.94 9.57
N LEU A 204 13.25 14.09 9.92
CA LEU A 204 12.82 14.96 11.01
C LEU A 204 13.20 14.43 12.40
N VAL A 205 13.05 13.11 12.61
CA VAL A 205 13.49 12.44 13.84
C VAL A 205 15.03 12.36 13.91
N GLY A 206 15.68 12.33 12.74
CA GLY A 206 17.13 12.28 12.61
C GLY A 206 17.72 10.88 12.79
N LYS A 207 19.05 10.83 12.67
CA LYS A 207 19.86 9.59 12.66
C LYS A 207 19.98 8.98 14.04
N ARG A 208 19.88 7.65 14.15
CA ARG A 208 20.12 6.92 15.41
C ARG A 208 21.55 7.15 15.92
N ALA A 209 21.70 7.13 17.24
CA ALA A 209 23.00 7.12 17.89
C ALA A 209 23.82 5.92 17.40
N GLY A 210 25.03 6.18 16.90
CA GLY A 210 25.90 5.18 16.27
C GLY A 210 25.76 5.07 14.75
N PHE A 211 24.79 5.73 14.09
CA PHE A 211 24.60 5.60 12.65
C PHE A 211 25.84 6.06 11.86
N GLY A 212 26.35 5.19 10.98
CA GLY A 212 27.57 5.41 10.21
C GLY A 212 28.88 5.23 10.99
N LYS A 213 28.79 4.94 12.30
CA LYS A 213 29.94 4.63 13.18
C LYS A 213 29.95 3.16 13.59
N GLU A 214 28.78 2.58 13.81
CA GLU A 214 28.57 1.21 14.24
C GLU A 214 27.74 0.43 13.22
N ALA A 215 27.99 -0.88 13.12
CA ALA A 215 27.17 -1.76 12.29
C ALA A 215 25.89 -2.14 13.04
N PHE A 216 24.74 -1.60 12.59
CA PHE A 216 23.44 -2.07 13.06
C PHE A 216 23.09 -3.38 12.35
N LYS A 217 23.10 -4.47 13.10
CA LYS A 217 22.77 -5.81 12.60
C LYS A 217 21.34 -6.17 13.01
N PRO A 218 20.56 -6.84 12.15
CA PRO A 218 19.30 -7.47 12.53
C PRO A 218 19.50 -8.37 13.74
N HIS A 219 18.64 -8.27 14.75
CA HIS A 219 18.80 -9.08 15.95
C HIS A 219 18.37 -10.54 15.74
N ASN A 220 17.45 -10.81 14.82
CA ASN A 220 16.90 -12.16 14.60
C ASN A 220 16.46 -12.39 13.15
N LEU A 221 17.35 -12.94 12.31
CA LEU A 221 17.05 -13.24 10.91
C LEU A 221 15.97 -14.32 10.70
N PRO A 222 15.87 -15.40 11.51
CA PRO A 222 14.73 -16.29 11.47
C PRO A 222 13.38 -15.58 11.68
N MET A 223 13.32 -14.60 12.58
CA MET A 223 12.12 -13.78 12.79
C MET A 223 11.80 -12.90 11.58
N VAL A 224 12.82 -12.32 10.92
CA VAL A 224 12.67 -11.61 9.63
C VAL A 224 12.07 -12.53 8.58
N PHE A 225 12.57 -13.78 8.48
CA PHE A 225 12.05 -14.77 7.53
C PHE A 225 10.59 -15.14 7.84
N THR A 226 10.25 -15.39 9.11
CA THR A 226 8.86 -15.68 9.52
C THR A 226 7.93 -14.52 9.17
N GLY A 227 8.33 -13.28 9.48
CA GLY A 227 7.57 -12.09 9.08
C GLY A 227 7.40 -11.99 7.57
N THR A 228 8.47 -12.22 6.80
CA THR A 228 8.45 -12.22 5.32
C THR A 228 7.51 -13.28 4.76
N ALA A 229 7.52 -14.49 5.31
CA ALA A 229 6.64 -15.58 4.87
C ALA A 229 5.16 -15.24 5.14
N ILE A 230 4.86 -14.64 6.30
CA ILE A 230 3.52 -14.15 6.63
C ILE A 230 3.09 -13.04 5.66
N LEU A 231 3.98 -12.08 5.38
CA LEU A 231 3.73 -11.01 4.42
C LEU A 231 3.45 -11.59 3.02
N TYR A 232 4.23 -12.56 2.56
CA TYR A 232 4.03 -13.23 1.27
C TYR A 232 2.67 -13.92 1.19
N VAL A 233 2.31 -14.73 2.18
CA VAL A 233 1.02 -15.43 2.22
C VAL A 233 -0.14 -14.44 2.29
N GLY A 234 -0.03 -13.42 3.13
CA GLY A 234 -1.07 -12.41 3.26
C GLY A 234 -1.25 -11.57 2.00
N TRP A 235 -0.19 -11.39 1.20
CA TRP A 235 -0.23 -10.60 -0.03
C TRP A 235 -1.14 -11.20 -1.11
N PHE A 236 -1.47 -12.49 -1.04
CA PHE A 236 -2.51 -13.06 -1.90
C PHE A 236 -3.88 -12.46 -1.61
N GLY A 237 -4.21 -12.21 -0.35
CA GLY A 237 -5.42 -11.47 0.02
C GLY A 237 -5.35 -10.00 -0.41
N PHE A 238 -4.16 -9.41 -0.33
CA PHE A 238 -3.91 -8.02 -0.73
C PHE A 238 -4.12 -7.82 -2.24
N ASN A 239 -3.42 -8.60 -3.06
CA ASN A 239 -3.45 -8.45 -4.51
C ASN A 239 -4.69 -9.10 -5.12
N ALA A 240 -4.93 -10.40 -4.91
CA ALA A 240 -6.06 -11.06 -5.56
C ALA A 240 -7.41 -10.53 -5.04
N GLY A 241 -7.49 -10.20 -3.74
CA GLY A 241 -8.68 -9.58 -3.16
C GLY A 241 -9.03 -8.21 -3.76
N SER A 242 -8.05 -7.49 -4.30
CA SER A 242 -8.30 -6.20 -4.97
C SER A 242 -9.08 -6.35 -6.29
N ALA A 243 -9.22 -7.56 -6.83
CA ALA A 243 -10.16 -7.85 -7.92
C ALA A 243 -11.64 -7.76 -7.49
N SER A 244 -11.92 -7.72 -6.18
CA SER A 244 -13.25 -7.56 -5.58
C SER A 244 -14.28 -8.65 -5.92
N ALA A 245 -13.84 -9.75 -6.54
CA ALA A 245 -14.64 -10.93 -6.86
C ALA A 245 -13.72 -12.14 -7.10
N ALA A 246 -14.25 -13.35 -6.93
CA ALA A 246 -13.58 -14.61 -7.23
C ALA A 246 -13.66 -14.94 -8.72
N ASN A 247 -12.91 -14.18 -9.54
CA ASN A 247 -12.99 -14.21 -11.00
C ASN A 247 -11.62 -14.41 -11.68
N GLU A 248 -11.60 -14.32 -13.01
CA GLU A 248 -10.40 -14.46 -13.83
C GLU A 248 -9.32 -13.41 -13.53
N ILE A 249 -9.71 -12.19 -13.14
CA ILE A 249 -8.76 -11.14 -12.76
C ILE A 249 -8.12 -11.45 -11.41
N ALA A 250 -8.87 -12.00 -10.45
CA ALA A 250 -8.29 -12.48 -9.19
C ALA A 250 -7.28 -13.61 -9.44
N GLY A 251 -7.60 -14.54 -10.35
CA GLY A 251 -6.68 -15.61 -10.78
C GLY A 251 -5.40 -15.08 -11.41
N LEU A 252 -5.52 -14.07 -12.27
CA LEU A 252 -4.37 -13.38 -12.88
C LEU A 252 -3.51 -12.68 -11.82
N ALA A 253 -4.13 -11.89 -10.92
CA ALA A 253 -3.45 -11.18 -9.85
C ALA A 253 -2.71 -12.12 -8.90
N PHE A 254 -3.31 -13.28 -8.60
CA PHE A 254 -2.67 -14.32 -7.80
C PHE A 254 -1.39 -14.83 -8.47
N LEU A 255 -1.46 -15.24 -9.74
CA LEU A 255 -0.30 -15.77 -10.48
C LEU A 255 0.79 -14.70 -10.67
N ASN A 256 0.40 -13.47 -11.00
CA ASN A 256 1.33 -12.35 -11.14
C ASN A 256 2.08 -12.06 -9.84
N THR A 257 1.41 -12.18 -8.70
CA THR A 257 2.02 -12.03 -7.37
C THR A 257 3.11 -13.08 -7.15
N VAL A 258 2.87 -14.34 -7.50
CA VAL A 258 3.89 -15.41 -7.43
C VAL A 258 5.08 -15.09 -8.32
N MET A 259 4.82 -14.78 -9.60
CA MET A 259 5.88 -14.65 -10.60
C MET A 259 6.77 -13.42 -10.37
N ALA A 260 6.18 -12.29 -9.96
CA ALA A 260 6.96 -11.10 -9.62
C ALA A 260 7.81 -11.33 -8.37
N THR A 261 7.27 -12.00 -7.34
CA THR A 261 8.02 -12.33 -6.13
C THR A 261 9.21 -13.22 -6.44
N ALA A 262 9.00 -14.29 -7.23
CA ALA A 262 10.06 -15.20 -7.64
C ALA A 262 11.16 -14.47 -8.44
N GLY A 263 10.77 -13.63 -9.41
CA GLY A 263 11.70 -12.81 -10.17
C GLY A 263 12.53 -11.86 -9.29
N ALA A 264 11.88 -11.21 -8.33
CA ALA A 264 12.55 -10.27 -7.42
C ALA A 264 13.50 -10.97 -6.45
N MET A 265 13.13 -12.13 -5.89
CA MET A 265 14.01 -12.94 -5.05
C MET A 265 15.26 -13.36 -5.81
N LEU A 266 15.11 -13.86 -7.04
CA LEU A 266 16.24 -14.29 -7.87
C LEU A 266 17.13 -13.12 -8.25
N SER A 267 16.56 -12.05 -8.79
CA SER A 267 17.33 -10.87 -9.22
C SER A 267 18.05 -10.18 -8.06
N TRP A 268 17.40 -10.05 -6.90
CA TRP A 268 18.06 -9.53 -5.70
C TRP A 268 19.22 -10.45 -5.27
N THR A 269 18.97 -11.76 -5.19
CA THR A 269 19.97 -12.73 -4.75
C THR A 269 21.19 -12.72 -5.67
N PHE A 270 20.98 -12.76 -7.00
CA PHE A 270 22.07 -12.72 -7.97
C PHE A 270 22.77 -11.36 -7.99
N GLY A 271 22.02 -10.25 -7.91
CA GLY A 271 22.59 -8.90 -7.83
C GLY A 271 23.45 -8.71 -6.58
N GLU A 272 22.95 -9.14 -5.42
CA GLU A 272 23.71 -9.09 -4.17
C GLU A 272 24.94 -10.00 -4.25
N TRP A 273 24.78 -11.22 -4.75
CA TRP A 273 25.88 -12.17 -4.88
C TRP A 273 26.97 -11.63 -5.81
N ALA A 274 26.62 -11.05 -6.95
CA ALA A 274 27.58 -10.45 -7.86
C ALA A 274 28.35 -9.27 -7.23
N LEU A 275 27.68 -8.45 -6.40
CA LEU A 275 28.28 -7.27 -5.77
C LEU A 275 29.05 -7.57 -4.47
N ARG A 276 28.65 -8.61 -3.73
CA ARG A 276 29.13 -8.89 -2.36
C ARG A 276 29.77 -10.28 -2.19
N GLY A 277 29.77 -11.10 -3.23
CA GLY A 277 30.43 -12.41 -3.25
C GLY A 277 29.67 -13.55 -2.56
N LYS A 278 28.58 -13.26 -1.83
CA LYS A 278 27.73 -14.28 -1.18
C LYS A 278 26.25 -13.91 -1.24
N PRO A 279 25.34 -14.87 -1.50
CA PRO A 279 23.91 -14.67 -1.30
C PRO A 279 23.58 -14.65 0.20
N SER A 280 22.49 -13.96 0.58
CA SER A 280 22.05 -13.87 1.98
C SER A 280 20.55 -14.10 2.15
N LEU A 281 20.13 -14.65 3.30
CA LEU A 281 18.72 -14.81 3.64
C LEU A 281 17.99 -13.46 3.73
N LEU A 282 18.66 -12.44 4.27
CA LEU A 282 18.11 -11.09 4.33
C LEU A 282 17.86 -10.53 2.93
N GLY A 283 18.78 -10.76 1.99
CA GLY A 283 18.62 -10.39 0.60
C GLY A 283 17.45 -11.11 -0.07
N VAL A 284 17.32 -12.41 0.15
CA VAL A 284 16.16 -13.20 -0.33
C VAL A 284 14.84 -12.63 0.22
N CYS A 285 14.78 -12.33 1.52
CA CYS A 285 13.58 -11.76 2.15
C CYS A 285 13.26 -10.36 1.60
N SER A 286 14.27 -9.51 1.46
CA SER A 286 14.12 -8.16 0.89
C SER A 286 13.68 -8.21 -0.57
N GLY A 287 14.22 -9.15 -1.35
CA GLY A 287 13.82 -9.42 -2.73
C GLY A 287 12.37 -9.88 -2.82
N ALA A 288 11.90 -10.74 -1.91
CA ALA A 288 10.50 -11.15 -1.86
C ALA A 288 9.58 -9.93 -1.68
N ILE A 289 9.85 -9.08 -0.68
CA ILE A 289 9.05 -7.86 -0.45
C ILE A 289 9.16 -6.90 -1.65
N ALA A 290 10.34 -6.74 -2.25
CA ALA A 290 10.53 -5.88 -3.41
C ALA A 290 9.65 -6.29 -4.61
N GLY A 291 9.54 -7.59 -4.89
CA GLY A 291 8.68 -8.10 -5.97
C GLY A 291 7.20 -7.92 -5.68
N LEU A 292 6.79 -8.21 -4.45
CA LEU A 292 5.43 -8.01 -3.98
C LEU A 292 4.98 -6.54 -4.08
N VAL A 293 5.84 -5.61 -3.64
CA VAL A 293 5.60 -4.17 -3.77
C VAL A 293 5.53 -3.77 -5.25
N ALA A 294 6.50 -4.18 -6.07
CA ALA A 294 6.59 -3.75 -7.47
C ALA A 294 5.38 -4.21 -8.29
N VAL A 295 4.83 -5.40 -8.03
CA VAL A 295 3.67 -5.90 -8.77
C VAL A 295 2.34 -5.41 -8.22
N THR A 296 2.29 -4.87 -7.01
CA THR A 296 1.04 -4.41 -6.37
C THR A 296 0.18 -3.48 -7.25
N PRO A 297 0.71 -2.40 -7.87
CA PRO A 297 -0.11 -1.56 -8.74
C PRO A 297 -0.49 -2.24 -10.08
N ALA A 298 0.16 -3.34 -10.41
CA ALA A 298 0.14 -3.98 -11.73
C ALA A 298 -0.63 -5.31 -11.77
N CYS A 299 -0.83 -5.97 -10.62
CA CYS A 299 -1.07 -7.40 -10.56
C CYS A 299 -2.34 -7.86 -11.30
N GLY A 300 -3.41 -7.06 -11.32
CA GLY A 300 -4.61 -7.36 -12.12
C GLY A 300 -4.64 -6.76 -13.53
N TYR A 301 -3.61 -6.02 -13.94
CA TYR A 301 -3.56 -5.34 -15.25
C TYR A 301 -2.55 -5.93 -16.23
N VAL A 302 -1.48 -6.55 -15.74
CA VAL A 302 -0.37 -7.02 -16.59
C VAL A 302 -0.46 -8.52 -16.88
N GLY A 303 0.15 -8.95 -17.97
CA GLY A 303 0.34 -10.37 -18.25
C GLY A 303 1.43 -11.01 -17.37
N VAL A 304 1.43 -12.34 -17.30
CA VAL A 304 2.37 -13.13 -16.47
C VAL A 304 3.84 -12.85 -16.79
N GLY A 305 4.19 -12.71 -18.07
CA GLY A 305 5.53 -12.34 -18.50
C GLY A 305 5.93 -10.93 -18.05
N GLY A 306 4.99 -9.97 -18.12
CA GLY A 306 5.18 -8.62 -17.62
C GLY A 306 5.40 -8.60 -16.10
N ALA A 307 4.62 -9.38 -15.34
CA ALA A 307 4.78 -9.50 -13.89
C ALA A 307 6.17 -10.04 -13.50
N LEU A 308 6.68 -11.06 -14.21
CA LEU A 308 8.04 -11.57 -13.98
C LEU A 308 9.10 -10.47 -14.21
N ILE A 309 8.97 -9.68 -15.29
CA ILE A 309 9.90 -8.58 -15.58
C ILE A 309 9.81 -7.49 -14.52
N ILE A 310 8.60 -7.10 -14.11
CA ILE A 310 8.39 -6.15 -13.01
C ILE A 310 9.08 -6.65 -11.73
N GLY A 311 8.97 -7.94 -11.43
CA GLY A 311 9.69 -8.59 -10.32
C GLY A 311 11.20 -8.47 -10.45
N LEU A 312 11.77 -8.87 -11.59
CA LEU A 312 13.22 -8.80 -11.84
C LEU A 312 13.76 -7.36 -11.69
N VAL A 313 13.06 -6.38 -12.26
CA VAL A 313 13.44 -4.97 -12.17
C VAL A 313 13.25 -4.46 -10.73
N GLY A 314 12.15 -4.83 -10.08
CA GLY A 314 11.85 -4.48 -8.69
C GLY A 314 12.91 -5.00 -7.71
N GLY A 315 13.37 -6.25 -7.88
CA GLY A 315 14.43 -6.83 -7.05
C GLY A 315 15.76 -6.08 -7.17
N LEU A 316 16.19 -5.76 -8.40
CA LEU A 316 17.42 -4.96 -8.61
C LEU A 316 17.26 -3.51 -8.13
N ALA A 317 16.11 -2.89 -8.37
CA ALA A 317 15.82 -1.53 -7.96
C ALA A 317 15.79 -1.41 -6.43
N GLY A 318 15.17 -2.36 -5.74
CA GLY A 318 15.18 -2.43 -4.28
C GLY A 318 16.59 -2.63 -3.72
N LEU A 319 17.38 -3.55 -4.31
CA LEU A 319 18.79 -3.74 -3.92
C LEU A 319 19.58 -2.44 -4.08
N TRP A 320 19.41 -1.73 -5.19
CA TRP A 320 20.01 -0.41 -5.40
C TRP A 320 19.49 0.62 -4.38
N GLY A 321 18.20 0.61 -4.08
CA GLY A 321 17.54 1.49 -3.12
C GLY A 321 18.17 1.40 -1.73
N VAL A 322 18.31 0.19 -1.20
CA VAL A 322 18.83 -0.03 0.15
C VAL A 322 20.35 0.12 0.26
N THR A 323 21.09 -0.15 -0.82
CA THR A 323 22.56 -0.15 -0.79
C THR A 323 23.21 1.15 -1.24
N THR A 324 22.60 1.84 -2.20
CA THR A 324 23.21 2.97 -2.90
C THR A 324 22.40 4.25 -2.65
N LEU A 325 21.10 4.23 -2.97
CA LEU A 325 20.26 5.42 -2.83
C LEU A 325 20.20 5.90 -1.36
N LYS A 326 20.01 4.99 -0.40
CA LYS A 326 20.04 5.33 1.04
C LYS A 326 21.31 6.07 1.46
N LYS A 327 22.47 5.67 0.92
CA LYS A 327 23.76 6.34 1.20
C LYS A 327 23.82 7.74 0.59
N TRP A 328 23.28 7.90 -0.63
CA TRP A 328 23.20 9.21 -1.30
C TRP A 328 22.27 10.17 -0.57
N LEU A 329 21.12 9.68 -0.12
CA LEU A 329 20.16 10.42 0.70
C LEU A 329 20.71 10.72 2.11
N ARG A 330 21.71 9.97 2.58
CA ARG A 330 22.30 10.12 3.93
C ARG A 330 21.25 10.05 5.04
N VAL A 331 20.20 9.26 4.83
CA VAL A 331 19.08 9.09 5.76
C VAL A 331 19.23 7.79 6.55
N ASP A 332 18.77 7.81 7.80
CA ASP A 332 18.69 6.62 8.64
C ASP A 332 17.24 6.12 8.70
N ASP A 333 16.90 5.31 7.72
CA ASP A 333 15.65 4.56 7.59
C ASP A 333 15.89 3.11 8.10
N PRO A 334 15.54 2.76 9.36
CA PRO A 334 15.98 1.52 10.01
C PRO A 334 15.62 0.24 9.28
N CYS A 335 14.39 0.15 8.79
CA CYS A 335 13.86 -1.03 8.12
C CYS A 335 13.87 -0.92 6.59
N ASP A 336 14.60 0.06 6.05
CA ASP A 336 14.72 0.29 4.60
C ASP A 336 13.37 0.47 3.88
N VAL A 337 12.39 1.08 4.55
CA VAL A 337 11.02 1.25 4.04
C VAL A 337 11.03 2.04 2.73
N PHE A 338 11.79 3.12 2.63
CA PHE A 338 11.87 3.89 1.38
C PHE A 338 12.61 3.12 0.28
N GLY A 339 13.70 2.44 0.64
CA GLY A 339 14.51 1.67 -0.31
C GLY A 339 13.76 0.49 -0.93
N VAL A 340 12.80 -0.10 -0.21
CA VAL A 340 11.97 -1.21 -0.71
C VAL A 340 10.59 -0.71 -1.17
N HIS A 341 9.76 -0.16 -0.27
CA HIS A 341 8.39 0.24 -0.61
C HIS A 341 8.34 1.45 -1.55
N GLY A 342 9.19 2.45 -1.32
CA GLY A 342 9.23 3.67 -2.13
C GLY A 342 9.77 3.40 -3.53
N VAL A 343 11.00 2.89 -3.61
CA VAL A 343 11.66 2.63 -4.90
C VAL A 343 10.92 1.59 -5.72
N CYS A 344 10.59 0.42 -5.14
CA CYS A 344 9.91 -0.63 -5.89
C CYS A 344 8.47 -0.25 -6.21
N GLY A 345 7.79 0.53 -5.36
CA GLY A 345 6.46 1.05 -5.63
C GLY A 345 6.44 2.01 -6.81
N ILE A 346 7.42 2.93 -6.89
CA ILE A 346 7.58 3.85 -8.03
C ILE A 346 7.85 3.07 -9.32
N VAL A 347 8.80 2.14 -9.28
CA VAL A 347 9.13 1.27 -10.42
C VAL A 347 7.89 0.50 -10.88
N GLY A 348 7.17 -0.12 -9.94
CA GLY A 348 5.93 -0.84 -10.19
C GLY A 348 4.88 0.02 -10.88
N CYS A 349 4.59 1.20 -10.34
CA CYS A 349 3.59 2.11 -10.89
C CYS A 349 3.91 2.54 -12.32
N ILE A 350 5.18 2.85 -12.61
CA ILE A 350 5.62 3.25 -13.95
C ILE A 350 5.50 2.05 -14.91
N LEU A 351 5.96 0.88 -14.49
CA LEU A 351 5.93 -0.33 -15.32
C LEU A 351 4.50 -0.88 -15.53
N THR A 352 3.54 -0.61 -14.63
CA THR A 352 2.11 -0.85 -14.90
C THR A 352 1.68 -0.15 -16.18
N GLY A 353 2.10 1.12 -16.36
CA GLY A 353 1.77 1.90 -17.56
C GLY A 353 2.31 1.28 -18.85
N VAL A 354 3.38 0.48 -18.78
CA VAL A 354 3.97 -0.23 -19.92
C VAL A 354 3.31 -1.59 -20.11
N PHE A 355 3.31 -2.43 -19.08
CA PHE A 355 2.94 -3.84 -19.21
C PHE A 355 1.43 -4.11 -19.14
N ALA A 356 0.60 -3.10 -18.88
CA ALA A 356 -0.84 -3.21 -19.07
C ALA A 356 -1.24 -3.30 -20.56
N SER A 357 -0.33 -2.99 -21.50
CA SER A 357 -0.57 -3.12 -22.93
C SER A 357 -0.97 -4.55 -23.33
N SER A 358 -2.05 -4.68 -24.11
CA SER A 358 -2.50 -5.95 -24.67
C SER A 358 -1.48 -6.59 -25.61
N SER A 359 -0.66 -5.79 -26.31
CA SER A 359 0.43 -6.30 -27.16
C SER A 359 1.55 -7.00 -26.37
N LEU A 360 1.63 -6.74 -25.06
CA LEU A 360 2.57 -7.38 -24.14
C LEU A 360 1.88 -8.44 -23.25
N GLY A 361 0.63 -8.77 -23.55
CA GLY A 361 -0.18 -9.73 -22.80
C GLY A 361 -0.92 -9.18 -21.57
N GLY A 362 -0.94 -7.85 -21.38
CA GLY A 362 -1.77 -7.20 -20.37
C GLY A 362 -3.25 -7.10 -20.75
N VAL A 363 -4.08 -6.59 -19.84
CA VAL A 363 -5.54 -6.49 -20.03
C VAL A 363 -5.95 -5.40 -21.03
N GLY A 364 -5.03 -4.49 -21.38
CA GLY A 364 -5.26 -3.35 -22.26
C GLY A 364 -5.52 -2.05 -21.50
N TYR A 365 -5.46 -0.95 -22.23
CA TYR A 365 -5.81 0.39 -21.73
C TYR A 365 -7.26 0.74 -22.06
N ALA A 366 -7.76 1.82 -21.47
CA ALA A 366 -9.02 2.42 -21.89
C ALA A 366 -9.00 2.77 -23.40
N SER A 367 -10.17 2.78 -24.03
CA SER A 367 -10.30 3.07 -25.47
C SER A 367 -9.65 4.41 -25.83
N GLY A 368 -8.79 4.42 -26.84
CA GLY A 368 -8.06 5.60 -27.29
C GLY A 368 -6.82 5.97 -26.46
N VAL A 369 -6.55 5.28 -25.35
CA VAL A 369 -5.34 5.49 -24.53
C VAL A 369 -4.15 4.75 -25.13
N THR A 370 -3.04 5.45 -25.29
CA THR A 370 -1.76 4.87 -25.73
C THR A 370 -0.88 4.51 -24.54
N MET A 371 0.09 3.60 -24.74
CA MET A 371 1.09 3.27 -23.72
C MET A 371 1.83 4.51 -23.20
N GLY A 372 2.23 5.42 -24.09
CA GLY A 372 2.92 6.66 -23.69
C GLY A 372 2.05 7.56 -22.83
N HIS A 373 0.76 7.68 -23.15
CA HIS A 373 -0.19 8.41 -22.31
C HIS A 373 -0.36 7.73 -20.95
N GLN A 374 -0.53 6.40 -20.90
CA GLN A 374 -0.67 5.70 -19.63
C GLN A 374 0.56 5.88 -18.74
N VAL A 375 1.77 5.73 -19.28
CA VAL A 375 3.02 5.97 -18.53
C VAL A 375 3.07 7.39 -17.98
N TRP A 376 2.64 8.38 -18.77
CA TRP A 376 2.55 9.77 -18.30
C TRP A 376 1.59 9.93 -17.12
N ILE A 377 0.40 9.34 -17.18
CA ILE A 377 -0.56 9.38 -16.07
C ILE A 377 -0.01 8.68 -14.82
N GLN A 378 0.69 7.55 -14.98
CA GLN A 378 1.36 6.88 -13.85
C GLN A 378 2.42 7.79 -13.20
N LEU A 379 3.22 8.49 -13.99
CA LEU A 379 4.21 9.45 -13.48
C LEU A 379 3.55 10.60 -12.72
N LEU A 380 2.43 11.12 -13.23
CA LEU A 380 1.65 12.17 -12.57
C LEU A 380 1.09 11.66 -11.24
N SER A 381 0.48 10.48 -11.21
CA SER A 381 -0.05 9.84 -10.00
C SER A 381 1.02 9.63 -8.93
N VAL A 382 2.20 9.14 -9.33
CA VAL A 382 3.37 9.02 -8.44
C VAL A 382 3.81 10.38 -7.91
N GLY A 383 3.94 11.39 -8.78
CA GLY A 383 4.37 12.73 -8.41
C GLY A 383 3.42 13.42 -7.43
N VAL A 384 2.12 13.35 -7.70
CA VAL A 384 1.06 13.86 -6.80
C VAL A 384 1.14 13.14 -5.45
N THR A 385 1.29 11.82 -5.45
CA THR A 385 1.39 11.02 -4.21
C THR A 385 2.59 11.44 -3.38
N ILE A 386 3.78 11.55 -3.98
CA ILE A 386 5.01 11.97 -3.30
C ILE A 386 4.85 13.37 -2.70
N ALA A 387 4.35 14.32 -3.48
CA ALA A 387 4.20 15.70 -3.03
C ALA A 387 3.18 15.80 -1.89
N TRP A 388 2.01 15.20 -2.07
CA TRP A 388 0.92 15.27 -1.10
C TRP A 388 1.32 14.65 0.24
N THR A 389 1.76 13.39 0.22
CA THR A 389 2.14 12.70 1.46
C THR A 389 3.38 13.30 2.11
N GLY A 390 4.33 13.80 1.32
CA GLY A 390 5.53 14.45 1.84
C GLY A 390 5.20 15.71 2.63
N VAL A 391 4.32 16.57 2.08
CA VAL A 391 3.86 17.79 2.76
C VAL A 391 3.06 17.44 4.02
N VAL A 392 2.10 16.52 3.92
CA VAL A 392 1.26 16.15 5.06
C VAL A 392 2.09 15.47 6.16
N ALA A 393 3.02 14.58 5.81
CA ALA A 393 3.91 13.96 6.78
C ALA A 393 4.80 14.98 7.48
N PHE A 394 5.35 15.96 6.74
CA PHE A 394 6.13 17.03 7.33
C PHE A 394 5.32 17.81 8.36
N ILE A 395 4.09 18.21 8.02
CA ILE A 395 3.18 18.92 8.92
C ILE A 395 2.85 18.05 10.14
N ALA A 396 2.47 16.79 9.93
CA ALA A 396 2.09 15.87 11.00
C ALA A 396 3.22 15.64 12.01
N PHE A 397 4.44 15.39 11.53
CA PHE A 397 5.61 15.26 12.41
C PHE A 397 5.96 16.57 13.11
N LYS A 398 5.84 17.73 12.46
CA LYS A 398 6.07 19.02 13.13
C LYS A 398 5.04 19.32 14.21
N VAL A 399 3.78 18.99 13.98
CA VAL A 399 2.74 19.11 15.01
C VAL A 399 3.05 18.18 16.18
N ALA A 400 3.42 16.93 15.92
CA ALA A 400 3.84 16.01 16.99
C ALA A 400 5.06 16.53 17.77
N ASP A 401 6.05 17.09 17.07
CA ASP A 401 7.25 17.69 17.68
C ASP A 401 6.90 18.83 18.64
N MET A 402 6.00 19.72 18.24
CA MET A 402 5.60 20.87 19.04
C MET A 402 4.79 20.48 20.29
N ILE A 403 4.06 19.37 20.25
CA ILE A 403 3.20 18.94 21.37
C ILE A 403 3.98 18.06 22.37
N VAL A 404 4.75 17.09 21.89
CA VAL A 404 5.39 16.07 22.74
C VAL A 404 6.88 15.83 22.47
N GLY A 405 7.43 16.45 21.42
CA GLY A 405 8.77 16.16 20.91
C GLY A 405 8.82 14.85 20.10
N LEU A 406 9.59 14.83 19.00
CA LEU A 406 9.68 13.65 18.13
C LEU A 406 10.57 12.54 18.66
N ARG A 407 11.72 12.88 19.23
CA ARG A 407 12.78 11.92 19.57
C ARG A 407 12.91 11.74 21.07
N VAL A 408 13.22 10.53 21.51
CA VAL A 408 13.59 10.26 22.91
C VAL A 408 15.01 10.80 23.21
N PRO A 409 15.32 11.08 24.49
CA PRO A 409 16.69 11.37 24.92
C PRO A 409 17.71 10.30 24.50
N GLU A 410 18.97 10.69 24.28
CA GLU A 410 20.00 9.78 23.73
C GLU A 410 20.34 8.61 24.68
N ASP A 411 20.30 8.83 25.99
CA ASP A 411 20.43 7.81 27.03
C ASP A 411 19.33 6.74 26.91
N GLN A 412 18.07 7.17 26.77
CA GLN A 412 16.94 6.25 26.55
C GLN A 412 17.06 5.49 25.22
N GLU A 413 17.54 6.14 24.16
CA GLU A 413 17.82 5.48 22.88
C GLU A 413 18.95 4.43 23.01
N ARG A 414 19.97 4.70 23.83
CA ARG A 414 21.09 3.78 24.08
C ARG A 414 20.66 2.58 24.94
N GLU A 415 19.82 2.78 25.93
CA GLU A 415 19.27 1.69 26.75
C GLU A 415 18.22 0.87 26.01
N GLY A 416 17.38 1.52 25.19
CA GLY A 416 16.32 0.88 24.41
C GLY A 416 14.93 1.33 24.83
N LEU A 417 14.04 1.44 23.84
CA LEU A 417 12.65 1.87 24.02
C LEU A 417 11.79 0.80 24.70
N ASP A 418 12.19 -0.48 24.68
CA ASP A 418 11.42 -1.55 25.35
C ASP A 418 11.29 -1.22 26.85
N VAL A 419 12.41 -0.91 27.50
CA VAL A 419 12.43 -0.52 28.91
C VAL A 419 11.95 0.91 29.09
N ASN A 420 12.48 1.86 28.31
CA ASN A 420 12.27 3.29 28.57
C ASN A 420 10.90 3.83 28.15
N SER A 421 10.24 3.20 27.19
CA SER A 421 8.90 3.61 26.74
C SER A 421 7.79 2.65 27.17
N HIS A 422 8.10 1.38 27.39
CA HIS A 422 7.09 0.35 27.67
C HIS A 422 7.31 -0.41 28.99
N GLY A 423 8.45 -0.23 29.65
CA GLY A 423 8.73 -0.85 30.96
C GLY A 423 8.98 -2.35 30.90
N GLU A 424 9.31 -2.91 29.73
CA GLU A 424 9.41 -4.35 29.50
C GLU A 424 10.77 -4.75 28.89
N ASN A 425 11.15 -6.01 29.06
CA ASN A 425 12.32 -6.59 28.40
C ASN A 425 11.87 -7.73 27.48
N ALA A 426 12.29 -7.70 26.21
CA ALA A 426 11.94 -8.72 25.22
C ALA A 426 12.45 -10.12 25.61
N TYR A 427 13.63 -10.19 26.23
CA TYR A 427 14.29 -11.43 26.60
C TYR A 427 14.83 -11.32 28.02
N ASN A 428 14.46 -12.28 28.87
CA ASN A 428 14.99 -12.43 30.22
C ASN A 428 16.00 -13.58 30.18
N HIS A 429 17.29 -13.25 30.24
CA HIS A 429 18.39 -14.21 30.23
C HIS A 429 18.92 -14.47 31.64
#